data_AF-A0A8B8B1K0-F1
#
_entry.id   AF-A0A8B8B1K0-F1
#
_cell.length_a   1.000
_cell.length_b   1.000
_cell.length_c   1.000
_cell.angle_alpha   90.00
_cell.angle_beta   90.00
_cell.angle_gamma   90.00
#
_symmetry.space_group_name_H-M   'P 1'
#
loop_
_entity.id
_entity.type
_entity.pdbx_description
1 polymer ?
#
loop_
_entity_poly.entity_id
_entity_poly.type
_entity_poly.pdbx_seq_one_letter_code
_entity_poly.pdbx_strand_id
1 'polypeptide(L)'
;MEDPMFSLQDVIREHEEHEKEDILKLFETQRELMLTDLQDLEKSIYPRYQEAATNIPVQRADGMKSEIDVMDAQHIAAIDQQEIAINHTIPEITQAILDLKRLLDTSDVCLVFEYTSRNKEFRSLPAQFQVTSPTFTPQEIHREQIHQQIGSLSELAITFLLDEPQILTDIQTEHKLLSGVSCLSDSKLWTCDNDDNILRLYNLEGELLRSVQTKSRDWPEDISVTRGGDLVYADPWDRSINLVSGTQIQRLIKLRGWRPYNLCTNGSYCVSIQRDKPLNEV
;
A
#
# COMPACT_ATOMS: atom_id res chain seq x y z
N MET A 1 93.22 -11.97 -51.82
CA MET A 1 91.77 -11.90 -52.05
C MET A 1 91.41 -13.28 -52.59
N GLU A 2 91.12 -14.20 -51.67
CA GLU A 2 90.58 -15.53 -52.00
C GLU A 2 89.18 -15.53 -51.41
N ASP A 3 88.16 -15.58 -52.26
CA ASP A 3 86.78 -15.87 -51.83
C ASP A 3 86.72 -17.34 -51.41
N PRO A 4 86.20 -17.67 -50.22
CA PRO A 4 86.03 -19.06 -49.85
C PRO A 4 84.88 -19.65 -50.67
N MET A 5 85.20 -20.63 -51.50
CA MET A 5 84.22 -21.55 -52.12
C MET A 5 83.49 -22.29 -51.00
N PHE A 6 82.28 -21.84 -50.65
CA PHE A 6 81.36 -22.61 -49.80
C PHE A 6 81.04 -23.94 -50.48
N SER A 7 81.17 -25.06 -49.75
CA SER A 7 80.93 -26.38 -50.33
C SER A 7 79.42 -26.61 -50.54
N LEU A 8 79.04 -27.48 -51.48
CA LEU A 8 77.62 -27.84 -51.69
C LEU A 8 76.98 -28.45 -50.42
N GLN A 9 77.79 -29.02 -49.52
CA GLN A 9 77.35 -29.48 -48.20
C GLN A 9 77.04 -28.33 -47.25
N ASP A 10 77.77 -27.21 -47.35
CA ASP A 10 77.47 -25.99 -46.58
C ASP A 10 76.17 -25.35 -47.07
N VAL A 11 75.92 -25.32 -48.39
CA VAL A 11 74.67 -24.80 -48.97
C VAL A 11 73.46 -25.69 -48.63
N ILE A 12 73.61 -27.02 -48.65
CA ILE A 12 72.53 -27.95 -48.25
C ILE A 12 72.26 -27.86 -46.75
N ARG A 13 73.31 -27.75 -45.92
CA ARG A 13 73.17 -27.53 -44.47
C ARG A 13 72.48 -26.19 -44.18
N GLU A 14 72.87 -25.12 -44.87
CA GLU A 14 72.21 -23.81 -44.76
C GLU A 14 70.76 -23.86 -45.24
N HIS A 15 70.42 -24.60 -46.31
CA HIS A 15 69.03 -24.74 -46.77
C HIS A 15 68.17 -25.54 -45.78
N GLU A 16 68.70 -26.61 -45.18
CA GLU A 16 68.03 -27.34 -44.10
C GLU A 16 67.91 -26.53 -42.80
N GLU A 17 68.89 -25.69 -42.48
CA GLU A 17 68.86 -24.79 -41.33
C GLU A 17 67.87 -23.64 -41.55
N HIS A 18 67.82 -23.06 -42.76
CA HIS A 18 66.89 -21.98 -43.11
C HIS A 18 65.43 -22.48 -43.12
N GLU A 19 65.17 -23.69 -43.63
CA GLU A 19 63.83 -24.30 -43.58
C GLU A 19 63.39 -24.61 -42.13
N LYS A 20 64.32 -25.07 -41.27
CA LYS A 20 64.06 -25.27 -39.83
C LYS A 20 63.85 -23.94 -39.09
N GLU A 21 64.62 -22.91 -39.42
CA GLU A 21 64.53 -21.59 -38.80
C GLU A 21 63.21 -20.87 -39.19
N ASP A 22 62.75 -21.04 -40.43
CA ASP A 22 61.47 -20.53 -40.89
C ASP A 22 60.28 -21.25 -40.22
N ILE A 23 60.39 -22.57 -40.01
CA ILE A 23 59.39 -23.36 -39.25
C ILE A 23 59.37 -22.96 -37.76
N LEU A 24 60.54 -22.73 -37.16
CA LEU A 24 60.66 -22.26 -35.77
C LEU A 24 60.03 -20.86 -35.60
N LYS A 25 60.33 -19.92 -36.50
CA LYS A 25 59.70 -18.57 -36.50
C LYS A 25 58.19 -18.65 -36.65
N LEU A 26 57.69 -19.56 -37.49
CA LEU A 26 56.26 -19.76 -37.70
C LEU A 26 55.57 -20.38 -36.47
N PHE A 27 56.23 -21.32 -35.80
CA PHE A 27 55.78 -21.91 -34.54
C PHE A 27 55.76 -20.91 -33.39
N GLU A 28 56.78 -20.05 -33.29
CA GLU A 28 56.84 -18.94 -32.33
C GLU A 28 55.71 -17.94 -32.57
N THR A 29 55.47 -17.56 -33.83
CA THR A 29 54.36 -16.67 -34.21
C THR A 29 53.00 -17.26 -33.82
N GLN A 30 52.80 -18.57 -34.02
CA GLN A 30 51.59 -19.26 -33.57
C GLN A 30 51.45 -19.28 -32.05
N ARG A 31 52.53 -19.51 -31.31
CA ARG A 31 52.53 -19.44 -29.84
C ARG A 31 52.20 -18.05 -29.33
N GLU A 32 52.72 -16.99 -29.96
CA GLU A 32 52.37 -15.61 -29.61
C GLU A 32 50.89 -15.31 -29.84
N LEU A 33 50.30 -15.82 -30.93
CA LEU A 33 48.86 -15.73 -31.18
C LEU A 33 48.06 -16.44 -30.08
N MET A 34 48.44 -17.65 -29.71
CA MET A 34 47.80 -18.43 -28.64
C MET A 34 47.92 -17.74 -27.27
N LEU A 35 49.06 -17.13 -26.96
CA LEU A 35 49.25 -16.35 -25.73
C LEU A 35 48.38 -15.09 -25.71
N THR A 36 48.27 -14.41 -26.85
CA THR A 36 47.39 -13.25 -27.01
C THR A 36 45.93 -13.64 -26.83
N ASP A 37 45.53 -14.77 -27.42
CA ASP A 37 44.18 -15.31 -27.28
C ASP A 37 43.85 -15.72 -25.85
N LEU A 38 44.80 -16.35 -25.15
CA LEU A 38 44.64 -16.70 -23.74
C LEU A 38 44.47 -15.45 -22.87
N GLN A 39 45.27 -14.41 -23.11
CA GLN A 39 45.15 -13.16 -22.37
C GLN A 39 43.81 -12.46 -22.62
N ASP A 40 43.31 -12.45 -23.87
CA ASP A 40 41.99 -11.88 -24.17
C ASP A 40 40.87 -12.67 -23.47
N LEU A 41 40.95 -14.00 -23.47
CA LEU A 41 39.99 -14.85 -22.76
C LEU A 41 40.00 -14.59 -21.25
N GLU A 42 41.17 -14.61 -20.60
CA GLU A 42 41.29 -14.50 -19.15
C GLU A 42 41.04 -13.09 -18.61
N LYS A 43 41.50 -12.05 -19.33
CA LYS A 43 41.50 -10.67 -18.81
C LYS A 43 40.36 -9.81 -19.35
N SER A 44 39.72 -10.19 -20.44
CA SER A 44 38.72 -9.37 -21.13
C SER A 44 37.39 -10.11 -21.28
N ILE A 45 37.38 -11.29 -21.92
CA ILE A 45 36.14 -12.00 -22.24
C ILE A 45 35.53 -12.63 -20.99
N TYR A 46 36.28 -13.43 -20.23
CA TYR A 46 35.76 -14.14 -19.05
C TYR A 46 35.20 -13.21 -17.96
N PRO A 47 35.90 -12.12 -17.55
CA PRO A 47 35.36 -11.19 -16.56
C PRO A 47 34.04 -10.52 -16.98
N ARG A 48 33.86 -10.21 -18.27
CA ARG A 48 32.61 -9.62 -18.78
C ARG A 48 31.41 -10.56 -18.67
N TYR A 49 31.62 -11.86 -18.87
CA TYR A 49 30.57 -12.86 -18.67
C TYR A 49 30.27 -13.06 -17.18
N GLN A 50 31.28 -13.00 -16.30
CA GLN A 50 31.09 -13.04 -14.85
C GLN A 50 30.28 -11.83 -14.35
N GLU A 51 30.63 -10.63 -14.79
CA GLU A 51 29.90 -9.40 -14.44
C GLU A 51 28.44 -9.44 -14.93
N ALA A 52 28.23 -9.86 -16.19
CA ALA A 52 26.89 -10.02 -16.74
C ALA A 52 26.02 -10.99 -15.91
N ALA A 53 26.59 -12.11 -15.44
CA ALA A 53 25.88 -13.06 -14.58
C ALA A 53 25.48 -12.46 -13.22
N THR A 54 26.32 -11.60 -12.62
CA THR A 54 26.03 -10.96 -11.33
C THR A 54 24.91 -9.91 -11.38
N ASN A 55 24.63 -9.34 -12.54
CA ASN A 55 23.61 -8.30 -12.73
C ASN A 55 22.19 -8.86 -12.96
N ILE A 56 22.06 -10.15 -13.26
CA ILE A 56 20.77 -10.82 -13.55
C ILE A 56 19.77 -10.74 -12.35
N PRO A 57 20.17 -11.02 -11.09
CA PRO A 57 19.22 -10.99 -9.96
C PRO A 57 18.73 -9.58 -9.60
N VAL A 58 19.54 -8.54 -9.87
CA VAL A 58 19.21 -7.14 -9.58
C VAL A 58 18.09 -6.63 -10.48
N GLN A 59 18.06 -7.07 -11.74
CA GLN A 59 17.00 -6.72 -12.70
C GLN A 59 15.64 -7.38 -12.38
N ARG A 60 15.61 -8.43 -11.54
CA ARG A 60 14.39 -9.14 -11.15
C ARG A 60 13.56 -8.43 -10.06
N ALA A 61 14.03 -7.33 -9.46
CA ALA A 61 13.49 -6.83 -8.19
C ALA A 61 12.57 -5.57 -8.21
N ASP A 62 12.24 -4.95 -9.36
CA ASP A 62 11.51 -3.65 -9.38
C ASP A 62 10.12 -3.66 -10.07
N GLY A 63 9.03 -3.72 -9.27
CA GLY A 63 7.87 -2.78 -9.32
C GLY A 63 6.54 -3.06 -10.09
N MET A 64 5.46 -3.43 -9.35
CA MET A 64 4.00 -3.00 -9.38
C MET A 64 2.87 -3.51 -10.34
N LYS A 65 2.56 -4.81 -10.37
CA LYS A 65 1.23 -5.47 -10.18
C LYS A 65 -0.06 -5.01 -10.93
N SER A 66 -0.13 -5.17 -12.26
CA SER A 66 -1.21 -5.93 -12.95
C SER A 66 -1.13 -5.83 -14.48
N GLU A 67 -0.99 -4.62 -15.04
CA GLU A 67 -0.48 -4.44 -16.43
C GLU A 67 1.02 -4.79 -16.49
N ILE A 68 1.67 -4.69 -15.33
CA ILE A 68 3.01 -5.13 -15.04
C ILE A 68 3.14 -6.66 -15.10
N ASP A 69 2.11 -7.43 -14.77
CA ASP A 69 2.23 -8.90 -14.75
C ASP A 69 2.47 -9.50 -16.15
N VAL A 70 1.94 -8.86 -17.21
CA VAL A 70 2.14 -9.28 -18.61
C VAL A 70 3.49 -8.80 -19.14
N MET A 71 3.89 -7.57 -18.82
CA MET A 71 5.21 -7.03 -19.18
C MET A 71 6.32 -7.80 -18.44
N ASP A 72 6.13 -8.14 -17.17
CA ASP A 72 7.02 -8.96 -16.37
C ASP A 72 7.20 -10.34 -16.99
N ALA A 73 6.16 -10.99 -17.51
CA ALA A 73 6.30 -12.30 -18.15
C ALA A 73 7.22 -12.26 -19.38
N GLN A 74 7.13 -11.20 -20.21
CA GLN A 74 8.00 -11.03 -21.38
C GLN A 74 9.44 -10.67 -20.97
N HIS A 75 9.60 -9.80 -19.98
CA HIS A 75 10.92 -9.43 -19.45
C HIS A 75 11.60 -10.62 -18.76
N ILE A 76 10.87 -11.39 -17.94
CA ILE A 76 11.37 -12.61 -17.28
C ILE A 76 11.77 -13.65 -18.32
N ALA A 77 10.97 -13.90 -19.36
CA ALA A 77 11.32 -14.85 -20.41
C ALA A 77 12.60 -14.42 -21.18
N ALA A 78 12.77 -13.13 -21.45
CA ALA A 78 13.97 -12.60 -22.09
C ALA A 78 15.21 -12.74 -21.18
N ILE A 79 15.06 -12.45 -19.88
CA ILE A 79 16.10 -12.64 -18.85
C ILE A 79 16.49 -14.11 -18.75
N ASP A 80 15.52 -15.01 -18.66
CA ASP A 80 15.74 -16.45 -18.52
C ASP A 80 16.45 -17.02 -19.76
N GLN A 81 16.09 -16.55 -20.95
CA GLN A 81 16.77 -16.95 -22.18
C GLN A 81 18.22 -16.46 -22.22
N GLN A 82 18.48 -15.24 -21.73
CA GLN A 82 19.85 -14.71 -21.62
C GLN A 82 20.66 -15.46 -20.55
N GLU A 83 20.05 -15.80 -19.41
CA GLU A 83 20.66 -16.59 -18.34
C GLU A 83 21.08 -17.98 -18.85
N ILE A 84 20.20 -18.67 -19.59
CA ILE A 84 20.51 -19.96 -20.21
C ILE A 84 21.70 -19.84 -21.17
N ALA A 85 21.70 -18.83 -22.03
CA ALA A 85 22.78 -18.62 -22.99
C ALA A 85 24.13 -18.37 -22.29
N ILE A 86 24.17 -17.48 -21.29
CA ILE A 86 25.38 -17.17 -20.52
C ILE A 86 25.89 -18.40 -19.77
N ASN A 87 25.01 -19.08 -19.05
CA ASN A 87 25.37 -20.28 -18.27
C ASN A 87 25.83 -21.45 -19.16
N HIS A 88 25.39 -21.49 -20.43
CA HIS A 88 25.87 -22.45 -21.40
C HIS A 88 27.25 -22.08 -22.01
N THR A 89 27.50 -20.79 -22.29
CA THR A 89 28.77 -20.35 -22.89
C THR A 89 29.94 -20.31 -21.90
N ILE A 90 29.69 -20.02 -20.60
CA ILE A 90 30.72 -20.03 -19.56
C ILE A 90 31.55 -21.33 -19.52
N PRO A 91 30.95 -22.54 -19.49
CA PRO A 91 31.72 -23.78 -19.51
C PRO A 91 32.47 -24.00 -20.83
N GLU A 92 31.95 -23.54 -21.98
CA GLU A 92 32.66 -23.61 -23.26
C GLU A 92 33.92 -22.74 -23.27
N ILE A 93 33.83 -21.51 -22.74
CA ILE A 93 34.98 -20.61 -22.57
C ILE A 93 35.98 -21.24 -21.58
N THR A 94 35.50 -21.80 -20.48
CA THR A 94 36.34 -22.46 -19.47
C THR A 94 37.12 -23.62 -20.09
N GLN A 95 36.46 -24.44 -20.90
CA GLN A 95 37.08 -25.56 -21.59
C GLN A 95 38.10 -25.08 -22.64
N ALA A 96 37.77 -24.05 -23.42
CA ALA A 96 38.69 -23.46 -24.39
C ALA A 96 39.97 -22.93 -23.73
N ILE A 97 39.85 -22.29 -22.55
CA ILE A 97 41.02 -21.83 -21.76
C ILE A 97 41.88 -23.02 -21.33
N LEU A 98 41.27 -24.11 -20.85
CA LEU A 98 42.01 -25.31 -20.43
C LEU A 98 42.73 -25.99 -21.60
N ASP A 99 42.06 -26.12 -22.73
CA ASP A 99 42.64 -26.73 -23.93
C ASP A 99 43.79 -25.88 -24.49
N LEU A 100 43.66 -24.55 -24.49
CA LEU A 100 44.70 -23.63 -24.94
C LEU A 100 45.94 -23.68 -24.03
N LYS A 101 45.76 -23.75 -22.70
CA LYS A 101 46.86 -23.93 -21.73
C LYS A 101 47.61 -25.24 -21.98
N ARG A 102 46.88 -26.35 -22.16
CA ARG A 102 47.49 -27.66 -22.47
C ARG A 102 48.26 -27.61 -23.78
N LEU A 103 47.74 -26.91 -24.79
CA LEU A 103 48.38 -26.79 -26.10
C LEU A 103 49.62 -25.89 -26.04
N LEU A 104 49.63 -24.86 -25.19
CA LEU A 104 50.82 -24.04 -24.93
C LEU A 104 51.93 -24.85 -24.21
N ASP A 105 51.56 -25.83 -23.39
CA ASP A 105 52.51 -26.68 -22.67
C ASP A 105 53.06 -27.85 -23.51
N THR A 106 52.54 -28.09 -24.72
CA THR A 106 52.98 -29.21 -25.58
C THR A 106 54.29 -28.93 -26.33
N SER A 107 55.10 -29.97 -26.54
CA SER A 107 56.25 -29.92 -27.45
C SER A 107 55.88 -30.41 -28.87
N ASP A 108 54.63 -30.84 -29.10
CA ASP A 108 54.16 -31.33 -30.40
C ASP A 108 53.81 -30.17 -31.35
N VAL A 109 54.67 -29.98 -32.36
CA VAL A 109 54.55 -28.90 -33.34
C VAL A 109 53.31 -29.07 -34.23
N CYS A 110 52.91 -30.31 -34.53
CA CYS A 110 51.74 -30.57 -35.39
C CYS A 110 50.45 -30.10 -34.71
N LEU A 111 50.29 -30.39 -33.41
CA LEU A 111 49.12 -29.98 -32.65
C LEU A 111 49.01 -28.46 -32.49
N VAL A 112 50.14 -27.76 -32.36
CA VAL A 112 50.16 -26.28 -32.30
C VAL A 112 49.74 -25.66 -33.63
N PHE A 113 50.13 -26.27 -34.76
CA PHE A 113 49.80 -25.76 -36.09
C PHE A 113 48.33 -25.95 -36.47
N GLU A 114 47.68 -26.97 -35.92
CA GLU A 114 46.24 -27.24 -36.11
C GLU A 114 45.34 -26.28 -35.31
N TYR A 115 45.92 -25.47 -34.41
CA TYR A 115 45.18 -24.50 -33.62
C TYR A 115 44.48 -23.47 -34.52
N THR A 116 43.17 -23.29 -34.29
CA THR A 116 42.39 -22.22 -34.89
C THR A 116 41.69 -21.43 -33.80
N SER A 117 41.86 -20.11 -33.84
CA SER A 117 41.31 -19.22 -32.82
C SER A 117 39.79 -19.19 -32.88
N ARG A 118 39.16 -19.46 -31.73
CA ARG A 118 37.70 -19.35 -31.54
C ARG A 118 37.30 -18.10 -30.78
N ASN A 119 38.25 -17.25 -30.40
CA ASN A 119 37.97 -16.06 -29.58
C ASN A 119 36.95 -15.11 -30.20
N LYS A 120 36.91 -15.04 -31.54
CA LYS A 120 35.92 -14.27 -32.28
C LYS A 120 34.47 -14.72 -32.00
N GLU A 121 34.25 -16.01 -31.76
CA GLU A 121 32.93 -16.57 -31.41
C GLU A 121 32.48 -16.10 -30.02
N PHE A 122 33.40 -16.00 -29.07
CA PHE A 122 33.10 -15.60 -27.69
C PHE A 122 32.98 -14.08 -27.47
N ARG A 123 33.49 -13.28 -28.42
CA ARG A 123 33.43 -11.80 -28.36
C ARG A 123 32.01 -11.24 -28.52
N SER A 124 31.11 -11.95 -29.19
CA SER A 124 29.69 -11.58 -29.23
C SER A 124 29.00 -12.11 -27.97
N LEU A 125 28.76 -11.22 -27.01
CA LEU A 125 27.86 -11.52 -25.89
C LEU A 125 26.47 -11.90 -26.42
N PRO A 126 25.73 -12.79 -25.73
CA PRO A 126 24.31 -12.99 -25.97
C PRO A 126 23.60 -11.63 -26.00
N ALA A 127 22.61 -11.49 -26.89
CA ALA A 127 21.92 -10.23 -27.12
C ALA A 127 21.49 -9.57 -25.80
N GLN A 128 22.08 -8.42 -25.49
CA GLN A 128 21.68 -7.62 -24.34
C GLN A 128 20.37 -6.94 -24.70
N PHE A 129 19.29 -7.30 -24.01
CA PHE A 129 18.01 -6.62 -24.19
C PHE A 129 18.03 -5.30 -23.41
N GLN A 130 17.49 -4.24 -24.01
CA GLN A 130 17.29 -2.98 -23.32
C GLN A 130 15.87 -2.92 -22.80
N VAL A 131 15.73 -2.62 -21.50
CA VAL A 131 14.43 -2.34 -20.89
C VAL A 131 14.19 -0.84 -20.99
N THR A 132 13.21 -0.44 -21.78
CA THR A 132 12.68 0.92 -21.73
C THR A 132 11.58 0.97 -20.68
N SER A 133 11.74 1.81 -19.65
CA SER A 133 10.69 2.04 -18.66
C SER A 133 9.43 2.60 -19.33
N PRO A 134 8.23 2.21 -18.88
CA PRO A 134 7.00 2.80 -19.39
C PRO A 134 6.97 4.30 -19.06
N THR A 135 6.65 5.11 -20.07
CA THR A 135 6.47 6.56 -19.89
C THR A 135 5.03 6.81 -19.48
N PHE A 136 4.83 7.27 -18.24
CA PHE A 136 3.53 7.76 -17.81
C PHE A 136 3.24 9.11 -18.48
N THR A 137 2.28 9.14 -19.40
CA THR A 137 1.75 10.37 -19.97
C THR A 137 0.44 10.69 -19.26
N PRO A 138 0.41 11.62 -18.29
CA PRO A 138 -0.84 12.00 -17.64
C PRO A 138 -1.81 12.58 -18.68
N GLN A 139 -3.04 12.09 -18.70
CA GLN A 139 -4.12 12.73 -19.44
C GLN A 139 -4.66 13.93 -18.68
N GLU A 140 -5.33 14.83 -19.40
CA GLU A 140 -6.01 15.97 -18.80
C GLU A 140 -7.11 15.48 -17.85
N ILE A 141 -6.98 15.83 -16.57
CA ILE A 141 -7.90 15.39 -15.53
C ILE A 141 -9.11 16.31 -15.50
N HIS A 142 -10.22 15.88 -16.11
CA HIS A 142 -11.49 16.59 -15.99
C HIS A 142 -12.09 16.36 -14.59
N ARG A 143 -12.13 17.41 -13.76
CA ARG A 143 -12.68 17.37 -12.39
C ARG A 143 -14.06 16.71 -12.29
N GLU A 144 -14.91 16.94 -13.29
CA GLU A 144 -16.26 16.38 -13.33
C GLU A 144 -16.27 14.84 -13.42
N GLN A 145 -15.30 14.24 -14.11
CA GLN A 145 -15.17 12.79 -14.23
C GLN A 145 -14.70 12.14 -12.92
N ILE A 146 -13.88 12.83 -12.13
CA ILE A 146 -13.47 12.35 -10.79
C ILE A 146 -14.70 12.20 -9.89
N HIS A 147 -15.59 13.20 -9.87
CA HIS A 147 -16.81 13.13 -9.07
C HIS A 147 -17.73 12.01 -9.53
N GLN A 148 -17.81 11.73 -10.83
CA GLN A 148 -18.59 10.62 -11.35
C GLN A 148 -18.03 9.25 -10.95
N GLN A 149 -16.70 9.12 -10.87
CA GLN A 149 -16.05 7.83 -10.60
C GLN A 149 -15.92 7.51 -9.10
N ILE A 150 -15.63 8.52 -8.28
CA ILE A 150 -15.26 8.33 -6.86
C ILE A 150 -16.35 8.85 -5.92
N GLY A 151 -17.34 9.57 -6.47
CA GLY A 151 -18.38 10.24 -5.69
C GLY A 151 -17.92 11.58 -5.12
N SER A 152 -18.80 12.20 -4.35
CA SER A 152 -18.52 13.45 -3.63
C SER A 152 -18.66 13.24 -2.12
N LEU A 153 -17.83 13.96 -1.36
CA LEU A 153 -18.02 14.09 0.08
C LEU A 153 -18.96 15.27 0.33
N SER A 154 -19.89 15.08 1.27
CA SER A 154 -20.68 16.18 1.79
C SER A 154 -19.77 17.20 2.49
N GLU A 155 -20.14 18.47 2.42
CA GLU A 155 -19.39 19.55 3.06
C GLU A 155 -19.32 19.31 4.58
N LEU A 156 -18.12 19.49 5.15
CA LEU A 156 -17.91 19.34 6.58
C LEU A 156 -18.59 20.52 7.30
N ALA A 157 -19.69 20.26 8.00
CA ALA A 157 -20.36 21.26 8.80
C ALA A 157 -19.55 21.55 10.08
N ILE A 158 -18.67 22.56 10.03
CA ILE A 158 -18.03 23.12 11.22
C ILE A 158 -18.99 24.16 11.80
N THR A 159 -19.75 23.77 12.82
CA THR A 159 -20.55 24.70 13.61
C THR A 159 -19.66 25.35 14.67
N PHE A 160 -19.42 26.66 14.54
CA PHE A 160 -18.83 27.44 15.61
C PHE A 160 -19.90 27.61 16.71
N LEU A 161 -19.56 27.23 17.95
CA LEU A 161 -20.39 27.54 19.10
C LEU A 161 -20.35 29.06 19.31
N LEU A 162 -21.51 29.71 19.39
CA LEU A 162 -21.58 31.13 19.67
C LEU A 162 -21.09 31.38 21.11
N ASP A 163 -20.20 32.35 21.29
CA ASP A 163 -19.70 32.76 22.62
C ASP A 163 -20.82 33.37 23.49
N GLU A 164 -21.86 33.90 22.87
CA GLU A 164 -23.01 34.50 23.53
C GLU A 164 -24.33 33.83 23.08
N PRO A 165 -25.25 33.49 24.02
CA PRO A 165 -26.54 32.93 23.67
C PRO A 165 -27.40 33.98 22.94
N GLN A 166 -28.02 33.58 21.82
CA GLN A 166 -28.93 34.42 21.05
C GLN A 166 -30.35 33.86 21.12
N ILE A 167 -31.33 34.74 21.29
CA ILE A 167 -32.75 34.39 21.21
C ILE A 167 -33.11 34.31 19.72
N LEU A 168 -33.40 33.10 19.24
CA LEU A 168 -33.76 32.86 17.83
C LEU A 168 -35.26 32.98 17.58
N THR A 169 -36.09 32.56 18.54
CA THR A 169 -37.55 32.51 18.42
C THR A 169 -38.20 32.44 19.80
N ASP A 170 -39.43 32.94 19.89
CA ASP A 170 -40.30 32.83 21.05
C ASP A 170 -41.46 31.89 20.71
N ILE A 171 -41.55 30.74 21.39
CA ILE A 171 -42.57 29.73 21.13
C ILE A 171 -43.67 29.85 22.18
N GLN A 172 -44.88 30.22 21.75
CA GLN A 172 -46.05 30.24 22.60
C GLN A 172 -46.58 28.80 22.79
N THR A 173 -46.29 28.20 23.94
CA THR A 173 -46.82 26.88 24.29
C THR A 173 -48.26 26.95 24.81
N GLU A 174 -48.96 25.81 24.78
CA GLU A 174 -50.29 25.67 25.39
C GLU A 174 -50.24 25.48 26.92
N HIS A 175 -49.03 25.38 27.48
CA HIS A 175 -48.80 25.19 28.90
C HIS A 175 -49.07 26.48 29.68
N LYS A 176 -49.62 26.35 30.88
CA LYS A 176 -49.80 27.47 31.82
C LYS A 176 -48.52 27.73 32.59
N LEU A 177 -47.84 26.66 33.02
CA LEU A 177 -46.63 26.70 33.82
C LEU A 177 -45.64 25.68 33.28
N LEU A 178 -44.85 26.10 32.29
CA LEU A 178 -43.79 25.28 31.70
C LEU A 178 -42.79 24.87 32.78
N SER A 179 -42.56 23.56 32.93
CA SER A 179 -41.71 23.01 33.98
C SER A 179 -40.46 22.32 33.47
N GLY A 180 -40.56 21.68 32.32
CA GLY A 180 -39.45 20.96 31.70
C GLY A 180 -39.43 21.16 30.20
N VAL A 181 -38.21 21.23 29.65
CA VAL A 181 -37.93 21.29 28.22
C VAL A 181 -36.80 20.32 27.89
N SER A 182 -36.97 19.52 26.85
CA SER A 182 -35.90 18.66 26.34
C SER A 182 -35.89 18.64 24.82
N CYS A 183 -34.72 18.93 24.22
CA CYS A 183 -34.56 18.89 22.77
C CYS A 183 -34.56 17.44 22.26
N LEU A 184 -35.35 17.18 21.23
CA LEU A 184 -35.30 15.93 20.45
C LEU A 184 -34.30 16.06 19.29
N SER A 185 -34.22 17.24 18.70
CA SER A 185 -33.30 17.61 17.63
C SER A 185 -33.17 19.13 17.57
N ASP A 186 -32.32 19.66 16.71
CA ASP A 186 -32.09 21.12 16.56
C ASP A 186 -33.38 21.91 16.25
N SER A 187 -34.38 21.26 15.64
CA SER A 187 -35.65 21.88 15.28
C SER A 187 -36.86 21.41 16.10
N LYS A 188 -36.70 20.54 17.10
CA LYS A 188 -37.83 19.93 17.82
C LYS A 188 -37.57 19.79 19.31
N LEU A 189 -38.54 20.16 20.13
CA LEU A 189 -38.45 20.16 21.58
C LEU A 189 -39.71 19.59 22.24
N TRP A 190 -39.50 18.76 23.24
CA TRP A 190 -40.55 18.32 24.16
C TRP A 190 -40.70 19.31 25.30
N THR A 191 -41.94 19.49 25.75
CA THR A 191 -42.32 20.33 26.87
C THR A 191 -43.27 19.60 27.81
N CYS A 192 -43.20 19.95 29.09
CA CYS A 192 -44.17 19.54 30.10
C CYS A 192 -44.56 20.70 31.03
N ASP A 193 -45.64 20.49 31.78
CA ASP A 193 -46.20 21.46 32.71
C ASP A 193 -46.55 20.76 34.02
N ASN A 194 -46.33 21.47 35.13
CA ASN A 194 -46.54 20.96 36.49
C ASN A 194 -48.02 20.84 36.91
N ASP A 195 -48.95 21.21 36.03
CA ASP A 195 -50.39 21.10 36.21
C ASP A 195 -51.08 20.41 35.00
N ASP A 196 -50.31 19.88 34.04
CA ASP A 196 -50.84 19.16 32.87
C ASP A 196 -50.24 17.76 32.73
N ASN A 197 -51.07 16.79 32.38
CA ASN A 197 -50.66 15.40 32.15
C ASN A 197 -50.33 15.11 30.68
N ILE A 198 -50.29 16.14 29.83
CA ILE A 198 -49.97 16.05 28.41
C ILE A 198 -48.58 16.62 28.15
N LEU A 199 -47.69 15.75 27.68
CA LEU A 199 -46.39 16.09 27.12
C LEU A 199 -46.58 16.55 25.67
N ARG A 200 -45.93 17.64 25.25
CA ARG A 200 -46.11 18.22 23.91
C ARG A 200 -44.77 18.37 23.18
N LEU A 201 -44.76 18.06 21.89
CA LEU A 201 -43.61 18.20 20.99
C LEU A 201 -43.89 19.36 20.03
N TYR A 202 -43.03 20.37 20.07
CA TYR A 202 -43.11 21.53 19.20
C TYR A 202 -41.95 21.57 18.21
N ASN A 203 -42.12 22.24 17.07
CA ASN A 203 -41.02 22.74 16.25
C ASN A 203 -40.64 24.18 16.62
N LEU A 204 -39.62 24.74 15.96
CA LEU A 204 -39.14 26.11 16.21
C LEU A 204 -40.12 27.20 15.74
N GLU A 205 -41.03 26.85 14.84
CA GLU A 205 -42.14 27.70 14.40
C GLU A 205 -43.28 27.75 15.43
N GLY A 206 -43.21 26.92 16.48
CA GLY A 206 -44.23 26.83 17.53
C GLY A 206 -45.44 25.96 17.18
N GLU A 207 -45.38 25.19 16.10
CA GLU A 207 -46.40 24.23 15.72
C GLU A 207 -46.33 22.99 16.62
N LEU A 208 -47.49 22.59 17.15
CA LEU A 208 -47.64 21.35 17.92
C LEU A 208 -47.59 20.14 16.98
N LEU A 209 -46.48 19.41 17.00
CA LEU A 209 -46.29 18.22 16.17
C LEU A 209 -46.91 16.97 16.77
N ARG A 210 -46.87 16.85 18.10
CA ARG A 210 -47.30 15.64 18.80
C ARG A 210 -47.65 15.92 20.25
N SER A 211 -48.61 15.16 20.78
CA SER A 211 -48.91 15.10 22.21
C SER A 211 -48.90 13.67 22.74
N VAL A 212 -48.53 13.51 24.01
CA VAL A 212 -48.49 12.22 24.71
C VAL A 212 -49.03 12.41 26.12
N GLN A 213 -50.10 11.71 26.46
CA GLN A 213 -50.62 11.69 27.82
C GLN A 213 -49.78 10.76 28.70
N THR A 214 -49.45 11.19 29.92
CA THR A 214 -48.73 10.35 30.88
C THR A 214 -49.53 9.10 31.24
N LYS A 215 -48.82 8.01 31.57
CA LYS A 215 -49.41 6.71 31.90
C LYS A 215 -50.29 6.76 33.16
N SER A 216 -49.90 7.53 34.17
CA SER A 216 -50.64 7.72 35.43
C SER A 216 -51.81 8.67 35.30
N ARG A 217 -51.78 9.55 34.27
CA ARG A 217 -52.62 10.74 34.13
C ARG A 217 -52.32 11.85 35.14
N ASP A 218 -51.21 11.75 35.86
CA ASP A 218 -50.68 12.83 36.68
C ASP A 218 -49.63 13.63 35.90
N TRP A 219 -49.31 14.84 36.38
CA TRP A 219 -48.29 15.68 35.76
C TRP A 219 -46.89 15.13 36.05
N PRO A 220 -46.01 15.10 35.04
CA PRO A 220 -44.62 14.78 35.23
C PRO A 220 -43.87 16.00 35.79
N GLU A 221 -42.83 15.77 36.57
CA GLU A 221 -42.02 16.85 37.13
C GLU A 221 -40.92 17.29 36.15
N ASP A 222 -40.35 16.33 35.43
CA ASP A 222 -39.25 16.59 34.50
C ASP A 222 -39.25 15.58 33.35
N ILE A 223 -38.63 15.98 32.25
CA ILE A 223 -38.52 15.22 31.01
C ILE A 223 -37.10 15.23 30.47
N SER A 224 -36.76 14.19 29.73
CA SER A 224 -35.46 14.11 29.06
C SER A 224 -35.56 13.24 27.81
N VAL A 225 -34.66 13.43 26.85
CA VAL A 225 -34.60 12.62 25.63
C VAL A 225 -33.37 11.71 25.67
N THR A 226 -33.56 10.44 25.31
CA THR A 226 -32.47 9.47 25.23
C THR A 226 -31.60 9.71 23.98
N ARG A 227 -30.41 9.08 23.93
CA ARG A 227 -29.58 9.07 22.71
C ARG A 227 -30.29 8.50 21.48
N GLY A 228 -31.30 7.65 21.67
CA GLY A 228 -32.12 7.09 20.59
C GLY A 228 -33.27 7.99 20.14
N GLY A 229 -33.49 9.14 20.80
CA GLY A 229 -34.60 10.04 20.51
C GLY A 229 -35.91 9.71 21.23
N ASP A 230 -35.94 8.67 22.07
CA ASP A 230 -37.12 8.37 22.89
C ASP A 230 -37.25 9.35 24.07
N LEU A 231 -38.48 9.75 24.38
CA LEU A 231 -38.81 10.65 25.49
C LEU A 231 -38.89 9.87 26.81
N VAL A 232 -38.32 10.41 27.87
CA VAL A 232 -38.38 9.89 29.24
C VAL A 232 -39.02 10.96 30.12
N TYR A 233 -39.89 10.56 31.03
CA TYR A 233 -40.46 11.48 32.02
C TYR A 233 -40.45 10.88 33.43
N ALA A 234 -40.28 11.77 34.42
CA ALA A 234 -40.34 11.45 35.84
C ALA A 234 -41.75 11.72 36.36
N ASP A 235 -42.32 10.74 37.05
CA ASP A 235 -43.65 10.79 37.61
C ASP A 235 -43.56 10.64 39.15
N PRO A 236 -43.60 11.77 39.90
CA PRO A 236 -43.53 11.75 41.36
C PRO A 236 -44.69 11.02 42.00
N TRP A 237 -45.89 11.11 41.45
CA TRP A 237 -47.12 10.57 42.05
C TRP A 237 -47.24 9.07 41.83
N ASP A 238 -46.90 8.58 40.64
CA ASP A 238 -46.70 7.16 40.40
C ASP A 238 -45.34 6.66 40.93
N ARG A 239 -44.44 7.52 41.42
CA ARG A 239 -43.08 7.15 41.85
C ARG A 239 -42.36 6.32 40.78
N SER A 240 -42.41 6.79 39.54
CA SER A 240 -41.89 6.02 38.41
C SER A 240 -41.17 6.87 37.38
N ILE A 241 -40.30 6.21 36.62
CA ILE A 241 -39.69 6.78 35.43
C ILE A 241 -40.24 6.00 34.24
N ASN A 242 -40.71 6.72 33.24
CA ASN A 242 -41.40 6.13 32.09
C ASN A 242 -40.72 6.55 30.79
N LEU A 243 -40.63 5.62 29.85
CA LEU A 243 -40.12 5.80 28.49
C LEU A 243 -41.30 5.79 27.52
N VAL A 244 -41.32 6.75 26.61
CA VAL A 244 -42.24 6.84 25.49
C VAL A 244 -41.48 6.44 24.23
N SER A 245 -41.82 5.30 23.66
CA SER A 245 -41.25 4.82 22.40
C SER A 245 -42.36 4.57 21.40
N GLY A 246 -42.32 5.31 20.28
CA GLY A 246 -43.46 5.35 19.35
C GLY A 246 -44.74 5.72 20.10
N THR A 247 -45.80 4.92 19.97
CA THR A 247 -47.10 5.13 20.65
C THR A 247 -47.22 4.48 22.02
N GLN A 248 -46.20 3.76 22.49
CA GLN A 248 -46.25 3.00 23.73
C GLN A 248 -45.52 3.72 24.87
N ILE A 249 -46.04 3.57 26.09
CA ILE A 249 -45.40 4.06 27.31
C ILE A 249 -45.03 2.88 28.21
N GLN A 250 -43.73 2.67 28.37
CA GLN A 250 -43.14 1.64 29.22
C GLN A 250 -42.62 2.25 30.52
N ARG A 251 -42.97 1.64 31.66
CA ARG A 251 -42.36 2.00 32.95
C ARG A 251 -40.96 1.39 33.01
N LEU A 252 -39.93 2.23 33.09
CA LEU A 252 -38.55 1.78 33.24
C LEU A 252 -38.27 1.34 34.68
N ILE A 253 -38.63 2.19 35.63
CA ILE A 253 -38.33 1.99 37.06
C ILE A 253 -39.53 2.39 37.90
N LYS A 254 -39.82 1.60 38.94
CA LYS A 254 -40.77 1.95 40.01
C LYS A 254 -40.00 2.10 41.31
N LEU A 255 -40.03 3.29 41.89
CA LEU A 255 -39.33 3.62 43.13
C LEU A 255 -40.23 3.34 44.35
N ARG A 256 -39.67 2.72 45.38
CA ARG A 256 -40.37 2.42 46.64
C ARG A 256 -39.95 3.39 47.73
N GLY A 257 -40.86 4.24 48.18
CA GLY A 257 -40.59 5.25 49.22
C GLY A 257 -39.77 6.45 48.75
N TRP A 258 -39.53 6.56 47.45
CA TRP A 258 -38.83 7.67 46.81
C TRP A 258 -39.64 8.19 45.62
N ARG A 259 -39.52 9.49 45.36
CA ARG A 259 -40.17 10.21 44.27
C ARG A 259 -39.10 10.81 43.34
N PRO A 260 -39.15 10.54 42.03
CA PRO A 260 -38.23 11.16 41.08
C PRO A 260 -38.67 12.59 40.78
N TYR A 261 -37.72 13.52 40.72
CA TYR A 261 -37.98 14.94 40.43
C TYR A 261 -37.26 15.43 39.19
N ASN A 262 -35.94 15.22 39.07
CA ASN A 262 -35.15 15.68 37.92
C ASN A 262 -34.54 14.52 37.16
N LEU A 263 -34.42 14.67 35.85
CA LEU A 263 -33.82 13.73 34.91
C LEU A 263 -32.71 14.42 34.12
N CYS A 264 -31.61 13.70 33.88
CA CYS A 264 -30.57 14.16 32.96
C CYS A 264 -30.01 12.96 32.17
N THR A 265 -29.79 13.15 30.87
CA THR A 265 -29.29 12.13 29.93
C THR A 265 -27.98 12.55 29.27
N ASN A 266 -26.92 12.82 30.05
CA ASN A 266 -25.59 13.04 29.47
C ASN A 266 -24.82 11.70 29.32
N GLY A 267 -25.28 10.84 28.41
CA GLY A 267 -24.71 9.51 28.16
C GLY A 267 -24.96 8.46 29.24
N SER A 268 -25.44 8.86 30.42
CA SER A 268 -25.95 8.04 31.53
C SER A 268 -27.26 8.65 32.05
N TYR A 269 -28.14 7.87 32.68
CA TYR A 269 -29.34 8.39 33.35
C TYR A 269 -29.01 8.89 34.76
N CYS A 270 -29.09 10.19 34.99
CA CYS A 270 -29.04 10.77 36.33
C CYS A 270 -30.46 11.13 36.76
N VAL A 271 -30.85 10.74 37.97
CA VAL A 271 -32.18 10.98 38.53
C VAL A 271 -32.05 11.55 39.93
N SER A 272 -32.65 12.72 40.18
CA SER A 272 -32.80 13.20 41.56
C SER A 272 -34.05 12.57 42.19
N ILE A 273 -33.92 12.08 43.42
CA ILE A 273 -35.01 11.41 44.14
C ILE A 273 -35.16 11.99 45.55
N GLN A 274 -36.40 12.16 45.99
CA GLN A 274 -36.72 12.58 47.37
C GLN A 274 -37.43 11.45 48.10
N ARG A 275 -37.10 11.27 49.39
CA ARG A 275 -37.77 10.28 50.25
C ARG A 275 -39.06 10.87 50.83
N ASP A 276 -40.10 10.05 50.92
CA ASP A 276 -41.41 10.45 51.47
C ASP A 276 -41.36 10.82 52.98
N LYS A 277 -40.33 10.38 53.73
CA LYS A 277 -40.13 10.69 55.15
C LYS A 277 -38.65 10.97 55.50
N PRO A 278 -38.35 11.90 56.42
CA PRO A 278 -37.02 12.08 56.98
C PRO A 278 -36.56 10.85 57.77
N LEU A 279 -35.25 10.70 57.96
CA LEU A 279 -34.56 9.55 58.59
C LEU A 279 -34.93 9.24 60.05
N ASN A 280 -35.94 9.89 60.64
CA ASN A 280 -36.32 9.71 62.03
C ASN A 280 -37.79 9.28 62.13
N GLU A 281 -38.03 7.97 62.14
CA GLU A 281 -39.17 7.31 62.80
C GLU A 281 -38.91 5.79 62.83
N VAL A 282 -38.27 5.38 63.93
CA VAL A 282 -38.04 4.04 64.55
C VAL A 282 -37.35 2.95 63.71
#